data_AF-A0A0B3A5W7-F1
#
_entry.id   AF-A0A0B3A5W7-F1
#
_cell.length_a   1.000
_cell.length_b   1.000
_cell.length_c   1.000
_cell.angle_alpha   90.00
_cell.angle_beta   90.00
_cell.angle_gamma   90.00
#
_symmetry.space_group_name_H-M   'P 1'
#
loop_
_entity.id
_entity.type
_entity.pdbx_description
1 polymer ?
#
loop_
_entity_poly.entity_id
_entity_poly.type
_entity_poly.pdbx_seq_one_letter_code
_entity_poly.pdbx_strand_id
1 'polypeptide(L)'
;MVDLLNLVPFSVAGIVALLVNTVIAFIALVIADKLIAHNVDAKRLFIMALVALFLTPIVGALLLSSLSLPSVVSGYVFPFIVWLVLGELLIKEADMKTKLKVVVVAFVVWIILSMFLAPVIFQALPL
;
A
#
# COMPACT_ATOMS: atom_id res chain seq x y z
N MET A 1 21.93 11.41 10.37
CA MET A 1 20.47 11.45 10.56
C MET A 1 19.84 11.16 9.21
N VAL A 2 18.90 10.21 9.14
CA VAL A 2 18.06 10.05 7.94
C VAL A 2 17.19 11.29 7.88
N ASP A 3 17.28 12.06 6.79
CA ASP A 3 16.50 13.27 6.62
C ASP A 3 15.04 12.87 6.36
N LEU A 4 14.25 12.84 7.43
CA LEU A 4 12.85 12.41 7.40
C LEU A 4 12.03 13.27 6.42
N LEU A 5 12.45 14.52 6.14
CA LEU A 5 11.79 15.42 5.19
C LEU A 5 11.94 14.97 3.73
N ASN A 6 12.97 14.18 3.40
CA ASN A 6 13.20 13.63 2.06
C ASN A 6 12.64 12.22 1.87
N LEU A 7 12.12 11.60 2.92
CA LEU A 7 11.47 10.29 2.84
C LEU A 7 9.98 10.42 2.52
N VAL A 8 9.44 9.48 1.75
CA VAL A 8 7.99 9.32 1.61
C VAL A 8 7.40 9.02 3.00
N PRO A 9 6.34 9.72 3.45
CA PRO A 9 5.45 10.64 2.72
C PRO A 9 5.71 12.15 2.95
N PHE A 10 6.87 12.57 3.44
CA PHE A 10 7.09 13.93 3.94
C PHE A 10 7.52 14.96 2.88
N SER A 11 7.78 14.52 1.63
CA SER A 11 8.07 15.41 0.49
C SER A 11 6.88 15.56 -0.46
N VAL A 12 6.77 16.69 -1.16
CA VAL A 12 5.70 16.95 -2.15
C VAL A 12 5.71 15.91 -3.26
N ALA A 13 6.90 15.58 -3.79
CA ALA A 13 7.08 14.53 -4.79
C ALA A 13 6.61 13.16 -4.26
N GLY A 14 6.93 12.83 -3.01
CA GLY A 14 6.47 11.61 -2.34
C GLY A 14 4.95 11.54 -2.20
N ILE A 15 4.29 12.65 -1.83
CA ILE A 15 2.83 12.72 -1.73
C ILE A 15 2.18 12.52 -3.10
N VAL A 16 2.69 13.19 -4.14
CA VAL A 16 2.18 13.02 -5.52
C VAL A 16 2.35 11.57 -5.98
N ALA A 17 3.51 10.96 -5.73
CA ALA A 17 3.76 9.55 -6.04
C ALA A 17 2.77 8.63 -5.32
N LEU A 18 2.49 8.88 -4.04
CA LEU A 18 1.52 8.12 -3.26
C LEU A 18 0.10 8.25 -3.80
N LEU A 19 -0.32 9.45 -4.22
CA LEU A 19 -1.63 9.66 -4.81
C LEU A 19 -1.78 8.92 -6.14
N VAL A 20 -0.79 9.00 -7.03
CA VAL A 20 -0.79 8.25 -8.30
C VAL A 20 -0.82 6.74 -8.05
N ASN A 21 0.02 6.26 -7.14
CA ASN A 21 0.02 4.85 -6.73
C ASN A 21 -1.32 4.42 -6.15
N THR A 22 -2.01 5.32 -5.43
CA THR A 22 -3.33 5.04 -4.85
C THR A 22 -4.38 4.81 -5.92
N VAL A 23 -4.40 5.66 -6.96
CA VAL A 23 -5.35 5.49 -8.07
C VAL A 23 -5.10 4.16 -8.78
N ILE A 24 -3.85 3.80 -9.04
CA ILE A 24 -3.53 2.55 -9.76
C ILE A 24 -3.82 1.33 -8.89
N ALA A 25 -3.44 1.35 -7.62
CA ALA A 25 -3.78 0.29 -6.67
C ALA A 25 -5.30 0.11 -6.53
N PHE A 26 -6.05 1.22 -6.50
CA PHE A 26 -7.51 1.19 -6.49
C PHE A 26 -8.09 0.52 -7.75
N ILE A 27 -7.61 0.90 -8.94
CA ILE A 27 -8.05 0.26 -10.20
C ILE A 27 -7.77 -1.25 -10.16
N ALA A 28 -6.58 -1.65 -9.72
CA ALA A 28 -6.22 -3.05 -9.63
C ALA A 28 -7.09 -3.81 -8.61
N LEU A 29 -7.42 -3.19 -7.48
CA LEU A 29 -8.34 -3.74 -6.48
C LEU A 29 -9.76 -3.91 -7.02
N VAL A 30 -10.28 -2.94 -7.77
CA VAL A 30 -11.61 -3.03 -8.41
C VAL A 30 -11.63 -4.17 -9.43
N ILE A 31 -10.56 -4.35 -10.20
CA ILE A 31 -10.43 -5.48 -11.13
C ILE A 31 -10.38 -6.79 -10.35
N ALA A 32 -9.57 -6.86 -9.28
CA ALA A 32 -9.45 -8.04 -8.44
C ALA A 32 -10.78 -8.42 -7.78
N ASP A 33 -11.52 -7.45 -7.25
CA ASP A 33 -12.85 -7.67 -6.68
C ASP A 33 -13.81 -8.24 -7.73
N LYS A 34 -13.87 -7.64 -8.92
CA LYS A 34 -14.68 -8.14 -10.03
C LYS A 34 -14.31 -9.54 -10.50
N LEU A 35 -13.08 -10.00 -10.25
CA LEU A 35 -12.63 -11.34 -10.65
C LEU A 35 -12.75 -12.38 -9.53
N ILE A 36 -12.71 -11.96 -8.26
CA ILE A 36 -12.49 -12.86 -7.12
C ILE A 36 -13.59 -12.74 -6.07
N ALA A 37 -14.00 -11.52 -5.71
CA ALA A 37 -14.74 -11.26 -4.48
C ALA A 37 -16.15 -10.69 -4.65
N HIS A 38 -16.53 -10.33 -5.89
CA HIS A 38 -17.89 -9.98 -6.32
C HIS A 38 -18.79 -9.44 -5.20
N ASN A 39 -18.52 -8.23 -4.71
CA ASN A 39 -19.48 -7.33 -4.03
C ASN A 39 -18.79 -6.23 -3.21
N VAL A 40 -17.47 -6.09 -3.23
CA VAL A 40 -16.85 -5.09 -2.37
C VAL A 40 -17.14 -3.69 -2.91
N ASP A 41 -17.81 -2.88 -2.09
CA ASP A 41 -18.07 -1.46 -2.36
C ASP A 41 -16.79 -0.76 -2.85
N ALA A 42 -16.85 -0.13 -4.02
CA ALA A 42 -15.72 0.62 -4.58
C ALA A 42 -15.18 1.69 -3.62
N LYS A 43 -16.06 2.33 -2.83
CA LYS A 43 -15.67 3.28 -1.79
C LYS A 43 -14.74 2.64 -0.75
N ARG A 44 -15.02 1.40 -0.33
CA ARG A 44 -14.21 0.67 0.66
C ARG A 44 -12.86 0.26 0.07
N LEU A 45 -12.84 -0.18 -1.20
CA LEU A 45 -11.60 -0.49 -1.92
C LEU A 45 -10.70 0.75 -2.08
N PHE A 46 -11.29 1.91 -2.37
CA PHE A 46 -10.55 3.17 -2.46
C PHE A 46 -9.94 3.56 -1.11
N ILE A 47 -10.73 3.49 -0.03
CA ILE A 47 -10.24 3.76 1.33
C ILE A 47 -9.12 2.78 1.70
N MET A 48 -9.27 1.49 1.36
CA MET A 48 -8.25 0.47 1.59
C MET A 48 -6.93 0.83 0.90
N ALA A 49 -6.97 1.17 -0.39
CA ALA A 49 -5.78 1.57 -1.15
C ALA A 49 -5.12 2.82 -0.56
N LEU A 50 -5.91 3.85 -0.28
CA LEU A 50 -5.43 5.12 0.25
C LEU A 50 -4.77 4.93 1.61
N VAL A 51 -5.46 4.27 2.55
CA VAL A 51 -4.92 4.04 3.89
C VAL A 51 -3.69 3.15 3.82
N ALA A 52 -3.70 2.06 3.07
CA ALA A 52 -2.54 1.18 2.97
C ALA A 52 -1.30 1.92 2.46
N LEU A 53 -1.43 2.70 1.37
CA LEU A 53 -0.31 3.38 0.73
C LEU A 53 0.27 4.52 1.57
N PHE A 54 -0.54 5.21 2.38
CA PHE A 54 -0.05 6.24 3.28
C PHE A 54 0.46 5.68 4.61
N LEU A 55 -0.23 4.68 5.18
CA LEU A 55 0.10 4.13 6.48
C LEU A 55 1.37 3.27 6.43
N THR A 56 1.58 2.51 5.35
CA THR A 56 2.74 1.64 5.17
C THR A 56 4.09 2.38 5.30
N PRO A 57 4.36 3.48 4.57
CA PRO A 57 5.62 4.20 4.70
C PRO A 57 5.76 4.92 6.05
N ILE A 58 4.67 5.46 6.62
CA ILE A 58 4.69 6.11 7.94
C ILE A 58 5.13 5.12 9.02
N VAL A 59 4.43 3.98 9.08
CA VAL A 59 4.72 3.00 10.13
C VAL A 59 6.04 2.27 9.84
N GLY A 60 6.37 2.03 8.57
CA GLY A 60 7.68 1.49 8.18
C GLY A 60 8.84 2.37 8.66
N ALA A 61 8.74 3.69 8.49
CA ALA A 61 9.74 4.65 8.96
C ALA A 61 9.88 4.63 10.50
N LEU A 62 8.75 4.61 11.22
CA LEU A 62 8.74 4.58 12.69
C LEU A 62 9.29 3.26 13.27
N LEU A 63 9.01 2.13 12.61
CA LEU A 63 9.51 0.83 13.05
C LEU A 63 11.01 0.66 12.77
N LEU A 64 11.48 1.13 11.61
CA LEU A 64 12.90 1.15 11.27
C LEU A 64 13.71 2.01 12.24
N SER A 65 13.16 3.14 12.69
CA SER A 65 13.84 4.01 13.65
C SER A 65 13.86 3.46 15.08
N SER A 66 12.92 2.57 15.44
CA SER A 66 12.68 2.20 16.85
C SER A 66 13.08 0.75 17.20
N LEU A 67 12.96 -0.19 16.26
CA LEU A 67 13.03 -1.63 16.57
C LEU A 67 14.18 -2.39 15.90
N SER A 68 15.06 -1.71 15.15
CA SER A 68 16.23 -2.33 14.48
C SER A 68 15.89 -3.62 13.71
N LEU A 69 14.69 -3.67 13.13
CA LEU A 69 14.19 -4.89 12.50
C LEU A 69 14.97 -5.22 11.22
N PRO A 70 15.09 -6.51 10.85
CA PRO A 70 15.65 -6.90 9.57
C PRO A 70 14.89 -6.23 8.41
N SER A 71 15.63 -5.81 7.37
CA SER A 71 15.09 -5.07 6.22
C SER A 71 13.94 -5.79 5.50
N VAL A 72 13.95 -7.12 5.50
CA VAL A 72 12.87 -7.95 4.93
C VAL A 72 11.57 -7.80 5.74
N VAL A 73 11.67 -7.71 7.06
CA VAL A 73 10.50 -7.60 7.95
C VAL A 73 9.86 -6.22 7.80
N SER A 74 10.67 -5.16 7.84
CA SER A 74 10.19 -3.78 7.65
C SER A 74 9.70 -3.51 6.22
N GLY A 75 10.33 -4.14 5.21
CA GLY A 75 10.06 -3.87 3.79
C GLY A 75 8.93 -4.68 3.18
N TYR A 76 8.60 -5.86 3.72
CA TYR A 76 7.60 -6.75 3.12
C TYR A 76 6.58 -7.30 4.12
N VAL A 77 7.04 -7.85 5.24
CA VAL A 77 6.15 -8.49 6.23
C VAL A 77 5.21 -7.46 6.84
N PHE A 78 5.74 -6.31 7.23
CA PHE A 78 4.93 -5.26 7.85
C PHE A 78 3.89 -4.64 6.90
N PRO A 79 4.27 -4.19 5.68
CA PRO A 79 3.29 -3.78 4.67
C PRO A 79 2.19 -4.82 4.44
N PHE A 80 2.56 -6.11 4.36
CA PHE A 80 1.58 -7.18 4.19
C PHE A 80 0.59 -7.28 5.35
N ILE A 81 1.06 -7.12 6.60
CA ILE A 81 0.19 -7.06 7.78
C ILE A 81 -0.79 -5.88 7.69
N VAL A 82 -0.35 -4.70 7.24
CA VAL A 82 -1.24 -3.55 7.03
C VAL A 82 -2.35 -3.90 6.04
N TRP A 83 -2.01 -4.51 4.90
CA TRP A 83 -2.99 -4.95 3.92
C TRP A 83 -3.95 -6.01 4.46
N LEU A 84 -3.48 -6.95 5.27
CA LEU A 84 -4.32 -7.96 5.94
C LEU A 84 -5.30 -7.31 6.92
N VAL A 85 -4.83 -6.41 7.78
CA VAL A 85 -5.68 -5.72 8.77
C VAL A 85 -6.74 -4.89 8.05
N LEU A 86 -6.38 -4.15 7.01
CA LEU A 86 -7.34 -3.36 6.25
C LEU A 86 -8.33 -4.24 5.47
N GLY A 87 -7.88 -5.35 4.91
CA GLY A 87 -8.74 -6.32 4.26
C GLY A 87 -9.79 -6.88 5.21
N GLU A 88 -9.40 -7.24 6.44
CA GLU A 88 -10.32 -7.76 7.45
C GLU A 88 -11.33 -6.69 7.91
N LEU A 89 -10.88 -5.45 8.08
CA LEU A 89 -11.74 -4.35 8.54
C LEU A 89 -12.73 -3.85 7.48
N LEU A 90 -12.34 -3.85 6.20
CA LEU A 90 -13.10 -3.21 5.12
C LEU A 90 -13.89 -4.21 4.27
N ILE A 91 -13.39 -5.45 4.10
CA ILE A 91 -14.04 -6.52 3.33
C ILE A 91 -14.82 -7.42 4.29
N LYS A 92 -15.89 -6.89 4.91
CA LYS A 92 -16.62 -7.62 5.96
C LYS A 92 -17.53 -8.73 5.44
N GLU A 93 -17.99 -8.61 4.20
CA GLU A 93 -19.07 -9.43 3.64
C GLU A 93 -18.57 -10.68 2.90
N ALA A 94 -17.24 -10.81 2.69
CA ALA A 94 -16.63 -11.96 2.01
C ALA A 94 -16.11 -13.01 3.00
N ASP A 95 -16.02 -14.26 2.55
CA ASP A 95 -15.39 -15.34 3.30
C ASP A 95 -13.87 -15.12 3.43
N MET A 96 -13.27 -15.68 4.49
CA MET A 96 -11.84 -15.52 4.81
C MET A 96 -10.92 -15.86 3.61
N LYS A 97 -11.26 -16.90 2.83
CA LYS A 97 -10.45 -17.33 1.69
C LYS A 97 -10.48 -16.27 0.58
N THR A 98 -11.64 -15.69 0.31
CA THR A 98 -11.80 -14.60 -0.64
C THR A 98 -11.10 -13.32 -0.19
N LYS A 99 -11.24 -12.92 1.09
CA LYS A 99 -10.52 -11.77 1.65
C LYS A 99 -9.02 -11.92 1.47
N LEU A 100 -8.46 -13.09 1.82
CA LEU A 100 -7.04 -13.35 1.70
C LEU A 100 -6.56 -13.22 0.25
N LYS A 101 -7.33 -13.73 -0.73
CA LYS A 101 -6.98 -13.57 -2.15
C LYS A 101 -6.93 -12.11 -2.58
N VAL A 102 -7.95 -11.32 -2.23
CA VAL A 102 -8.00 -9.89 -2.57
C VAL A 102 -6.82 -9.16 -1.94
N VAL A 103 -6.54 -9.41 -0.66
CA VAL A 103 -5.40 -8.83 0.05
C VAL A 103 -4.07 -9.20 -0.59
N VAL A 104 -3.88 -10.48 -0.95
CA VAL A 104 -2.65 -10.94 -1.62
C VAL A 104 -2.48 -10.25 -2.97
N VAL A 105 -3.54 -10.13 -3.76
CA VAL A 105 -3.49 -9.39 -5.03
C VAL A 105 -3.15 -7.92 -4.80
N ALA A 106 -3.79 -7.28 -3.84
CA ALA A 106 -3.50 -5.88 -3.47
C ALA A 106 -2.04 -5.68 -3.07
N PHE A 107 -1.50 -6.60 -2.27
CA PHE A 107 -0.13 -6.56 -1.83
C PHE A 107 0.87 -6.78 -2.97
N VAL A 108 0.60 -7.72 -3.88
CA VAL A 108 1.44 -7.94 -5.07
C VAL A 108 1.42 -6.70 -5.98
N VAL A 109 0.25 -6.09 -6.19
CA VAL A 109 0.14 -4.83 -6.94
C VAL A 109 0.96 -3.74 -6.26
N TRP A 110 0.85 -3.61 -4.94
CA TRP A 110 1.65 -2.65 -4.18
C TRP A 110 3.16 -2.87 -4.35
N ILE A 111 3.63 -4.13 -4.29
CA ILE A 111 5.04 -4.45 -4.55
C ILE A 111 5.45 -3.96 -5.95
N ILE A 112 4.66 -4.29 -6.98
CA ILE A 112 4.95 -3.90 -8.37
C ILE A 112 5.02 -2.36 -8.48
N LEU A 113 4.04 -1.65 -7.93
CA LEU A 113 4.04 -0.18 -7.96
C LEU A 113 5.24 0.41 -7.20
N SER A 114 5.61 -0.21 -6.08
CA SER A 114 6.74 0.26 -5.25
C SER A 114 8.08 0.00 -5.92
N MET A 115 8.23 -1.13 -6.62
CA MET A 115 9.48 -1.50 -7.31
C MET A 115 9.69 -0.77 -8.64
N PHE A 116 8.61 -0.53 -9.40
CA PHE A 116 8.73 -0.03 -10.76
C PHE A 116 8.26 1.41 -10.92
N LEU A 117 7.14 1.80 -10.29
CA LEU A 117 6.53 3.10 -10.54
C LEU A 117 7.08 4.20 -9.64
N ALA A 118 7.31 3.91 -8.36
CA ALA A 118 7.87 4.90 -7.44
C ALA A 118 9.23 5.45 -7.93
N PRO A 119 10.21 4.62 -8.36
CA PRO A 119 11.48 5.13 -8.89
C PRO A 119 11.31 6.03 -10.12
N VAL A 120 10.38 5.68 -11.02
CA VAL A 120 10.11 6.47 -12.24
C VAL A 120 9.55 7.86 -11.87
N ILE A 121 8.65 7.93 -10.89
CA ILE A 121 8.08 9.22 -10.45
C ILE A 121 9.15 10.09 -9.79
N PHE A 122 10.03 9.51 -8.95
CA PHE A 122 11.15 10.25 -8.35
C PHE A 122 12.15 10.76 -9.37
N GLN A 123 12.35 10.03 -10.47
CA GLN A 123 13.21 10.49 -11.58
C GLN A 123 12.53 11.59 -12.41
N ALA A 124 11.21 11.55 -12.58
CA ALA A 124 10.46 12.51 -13.37
C ALA A 124 10.16 13.83 -12.62
N LEU A 125 10.14 13.79 -11.28
CA LEU A 125 9.95 14.95 -10.39
C LEU A 125 11.14 15.11 -9.45
N PRO A 126 12.32 15.55 -9.96
CA PRO A 126 13.49 15.80 -9.13
C PRO A 126 13.30 17.13 -8.37
N LEU A 127 12.58 17.09 -7.25
CA LEU A 127 12.45 18.20 -6.30
C LEU A 127 12.51 17.68 -4.86
#